data_AF-A0AAE7DAL4-F1
#
_entry.id   AF-A0AAE7DAL4-F1
#
_cell.length_a   1.000
_cell.length_b   1.000
_cell.length_c   1.000
_cell.angle_alpha   90.00
_cell.angle_beta   90.00
_cell.angle_gamma   90.00
#
_symmetry.space_group_name_H-M   'P 1'
#
loop_
_entity.id
_entity.type
_entity.pdbx_description
1 polymer ?
#
loop_
_entity_poly.entity_id
_entity_poly.type
_entity_poly.pdbx_seq_one_letter_code
_entity_poly.pdbx_strand_id
1 'polypeptide(L)'
;MNIDNTQSQMRKGVLEFCILSVIKQGEAYPSDIIEKMKEAKLDILEGTLYPLLTRLKNAELLTYRWVESSSGPPRKYFSMTDKGETFYRELESTWNELANAVHQLTQQNSAPL
;
A
#
# COMPACT_ATOMS: atom_id res chain seq x y z
N MET A 1 20.47 14.57 11.55
CA MET A 1 19.39 13.76 10.93
C MET A 1 19.98 12.41 10.56
N ASN A 2 19.32 11.30 10.89
CA ASN A 2 19.78 9.96 10.51
C ASN A 2 19.12 9.60 9.15
N ILE A 3 19.94 9.29 8.14
CA ILE A 3 19.47 9.00 6.77
C ILE A 3 18.49 7.82 6.73
N ASP A 4 18.73 6.77 7.52
CA ASP A 4 17.89 5.58 7.57
C ASP A 4 16.50 5.92 8.14
N ASN A 5 16.46 6.79 9.16
CA ASN A 5 15.19 7.26 9.71
C ASN A 5 14.41 8.09 8.67
N THR A 6 15.08 9.02 7.97
CA THR A 6 14.43 9.84 6.93
C THR A 6 13.88 8.97 5.80
N GLN A 7 14.67 8.02 5.29
CA GLN A 7 14.21 7.07 4.27
C GLN A 7 13.04 6.20 4.76
N SER A 8 13.08 5.76 6.02
CA SER A 8 12.00 4.99 6.63
C SER A 8 10.68 5.79 6.68
N GLN A 9 10.73 7.07 7.05
CA GLN A 9 9.52 7.92 7.08
C GLN A 9 8.93 8.14 5.68
N MET A 10 9.77 8.35 4.66
CA MET A 10 9.31 8.47 3.28
C MET A 10 8.55 7.20 2.83
N ARG A 11 9.10 6.01 3.12
CA ARG A 11 8.45 4.74 2.78
C ARG A 11 7.15 4.51 3.56
N LYS A 12 7.13 4.87 4.85
CA LYS A 12 5.91 4.76 5.68
C LYS A 12 4.78 5.64 5.16
N GLY A 13 5.10 6.82 4.65
CA GLY A 13 4.10 7.76 4.13
C GLY A 13 3.28 7.23 2.94
N VAL A 14 3.85 6.32 2.14
CA VAL A 14 3.18 5.75 0.96
C VAL A 14 2.59 4.36 1.20
N LEU A 15 2.83 3.78 2.38
CA LEU A 15 2.61 2.36 2.61
C LEU A 15 1.14 1.94 2.47
N GLU A 16 0.23 2.76 3.00
CA GLU A 16 -1.21 2.52 2.93
C GLU A 16 -1.69 2.51 1.47
N PHE A 17 -1.24 3.49 0.68
CA PHE A 17 -1.56 3.56 -0.75
C PHE A 17 -1.04 2.32 -1.49
N CYS A 18 0.22 1.92 -1.29
CA CYS A 18 0.79 0.74 -1.95
C CYS A 18 0.04 -0.56 -1.61
N ILE A 19 -0.36 -0.76 -0.36
CA ILE A 19 -1.14 -1.94 0.05
C ILE A 19 -2.52 -1.95 -0.63
N LEU A 20 -3.20 -0.80 -0.69
CA LEU A 20 -4.45 -0.68 -1.43
C LEU A 20 -4.25 -0.92 -2.93
N SER A 21 -3.16 -0.44 -3.54
CA SER A 21 -2.83 -0.73 -4.95
C SER A 21 -2.63 -2.22 -5.22
N VAL A 22 -2.10 -2.98 -4.26
CA VAL A 22 -2.01 -4.45 -4.39
C VAL A 22 -3.42 -5.08 -4.39
N ILE A 23 -4.27 -4.69 -3.45
CA ILE A 23 -5.64 -5.21 -3.31
C ILE A 23 -6.54 -4.76 -4.48
N LYS A 24 -6.24 -3.62 -5.11
CA LYS A 24 -6.95 -3.10 -6.30
C LYS A 24 -6.95 -4.07 -7.48
N GLN A 25 -5.89 -4.86 -7.60
CA GLN A 25 -5.68 -5.79 -8.71
C GLN A 25 -6.54 -7.06 -8.59
N GLY A 26 -7.17 -7.28 -7.44
CA GLY A 26 -7.96 -8.47 -7.13
C GLY A 26 -7.87 -8.81 -5.65
N GLU A 27 -8.71 -9.75 -5.21
CA GLU A 27 -8.69 -10.17 -3.81
C GLU A 27 -7.30 -10.70 -3.41
N ALA A 28 -6.81 -10.29 -2.25
CA ALA A 28 -5.45 -10.62 -1.81
C ALA A 28 -5.44 -11.24 -0.41
N TYR A 29 -4.67 -12.31 -0.24
CA TYR A 29 -4.34 -12.83 1.09
C TYR A 29 -3.13 -12.05 1.64
N PRO A 30 -3.01 -11.81 2.97
CA PRO A 30 -1.94 -10.99 3.51
C PRO A 30 -0.51 -11.40 3.11
N SER A 31 -0.23 -12.69 2.92
CA SER A 31 1.09 -13.12 2.43
C SER A 31 1.36 -12.64 1.00
N ASP A 32 0.35 -12.64 0.13
CA ASP A 32 0.47 -12.16 -1.26
C ASP A 32 0.78 -10.66 -1.27
N ILE A 33 0.19 -9.91 -0.32
CA ILE A 33 0.49 -8.49 -0.13
C ILE A 33 1.96 -8.31 0.28
N ILE A 34 2.43 -9.06 1.28
CA ILE A 34 3.82 -8.99 1.75
C ILE A 34 4.79 -9.32 0.60
N GLU A 35 4.49 -10.35 -0.18
CA GLU A 35 5.30 -10.77 -1.31
C GLU A 35 5.41 -9.67 -2.38
N LYS A 36 4.29 -9.12 -2.86
CA LYS A 36 4.30 -8.03 -3.84
C LYS A 36 5.00 -6.77 -3.32
N MET A 37 4.81 -6.45 -2.04
CA MET A 37 5.49 -5.31 -1.41
C MET A 37 7.00 -5.51 -1.36
N LYS A 38 7.47 -6.73 -1.07
CA LYS A 38 8.88 -7.10 -1.08
C LYS A 38 9.48 -7.03 -2.49
N GLU A 39 8.77 -7.50 -3.50
CA GLU A 39 9.19 -7.37 -4.91
C GLU A 39 9.40 -5.90 -5.32
N ALA A 40 8.53 -5.02 -4.83
CA ALA A 40 8.63 -3.57 -5.01
C ALA A 40 9.68 -2.88 -4.10
N LYS A 41 10.46 -3.65 -3.32
CA LYS A 41 11.44 -3.15 -2.32
C LYS A 41 10.80 -2.25 -1.25
N LEU A 42 9.56 -2.52 -0.89
CA LEU A 42 8.78 -1.87 0.17
C LEU A 42 8.46 -2.85 1.29
N ASP A 43 9.50 -3.55 1.77
CA ASP A 43 9.38 -4.59 2.78
C ASP A 43 8.57 -4.15 4.00
N ILE A 44 7.60 -5.00 4.36
CA ILE A 44 6.78 -4.82 5.57
C ILE A 44 6.70 -6.09 6.37
N LEU A 45 6.63 -5.91 7.69
CA LEU A 45 6.38 -6.99 8.63
C LEU A 45 4.87 -7.19 8.80
N GLU A 46 4.48 -8.41 9.16
CA GLU A 46 3.10 -8.75 9.52
C GLU A 46 2.53 -7.83 10.61
N GLY A 47 3.36 -7.49 11.61
CA GLY A 47 2.99 -6.58 12.70
C GLY A 47 2.62 -5.16 12.23
N THR A 48 3.01 -4.77 11.01
CA THR A 48 2.58 -3.51 10.38
C THR A 48 1.35 -3.72 9.49
N LEU A 49 1.31 -4.82 8.73
CA LEU A 49 0.24 -5.10 7.78
C LEU A 49 -1.11 -5.37 8.47
N TYR A 50 -1.15 -6.28 9.45
CA TYR A 50 -2.42 -6.72 10.05
C TYR A 50 -3.18 -5.61 10.78
N PRO A 51 -2.54 -4.73 11.59
CA PRO A 51 -3.22 -3.58 12.17
C PRO A 51 -3.77 -2.61 11.13
N LEU A 52 -3.03 -2.40 10.03
CA LEU A 52 -3.48 -1.54 8.93
C LEU A 52 -4.69 -2.15 8.20
N LEU A 53 -4.66 -3.44 7.84
CA LEU A 53 -5.81 -4.12 7.25
C LEU A 53 -7.04 -4.06 8.17
N THR A 54 -6.83 -4.21 9.48
CA THR A 54 -7.90 -4.08 10.48
C THR A 54 -8.49 -2.67 10.49
N ARG A 55 -7.65 -1.62 10.48
CA ARG A 55 -8.10 -0.23 10.42
C ARG A 55 -8.87 0.07 9.14
N LEU A 56 -8.36 -0.33 7.98
CA LEU A 56 -9.01 -0.12 6.68
C LEU A 56 -10.35 -0.85 6.59
N LYS A 57 -10.44 -2.08 7.13
CA LYS A 57 -11.70 -2.83 7.23
C LYS A 57 -12.69 -2.17 8.20
N ASN A 58 -12.24 -1.68 9.34
CA ASN A 58 -13.11 -0.97 10.30
C ASN A 58 -13.58 0.39 9.75
N ALA A 59 -12.82 1.01 8.86
CA ALA A 59 -13.23 2.20 8.10
C ALA A 59 -14.15 1.86 6.91
N GLU A 60 -14.50 0.59 6.71
CA GLU A 60 -15.31 0.06 5.61
C GLU A 60 -14.68 0.26 4.21
N LEU A 61 -13.38 0.51 4.14
CA LEU A 61 -12.64 0.63 2.87
C LEU A 61 -12.30 -0.75 2.32
N LEU A 62 -12.08 -1.71 3.21
CA LEU A 62 -11.86 -3.11 2.86
C LEU A 62 -12.97 -4.00 3.42
N THR A 63 -13.24 -5.09 2.73
CA THR A 63 -13.96 -6.25 3.24
C THR A 63 -13.08 -7.49 3.13
N TYR A 64 -13.54 -8.61 3.68
CA TYR A 64 -12.90 -9.90 3.45
C TYR A 64 -13.94 -11.00 3.32
N ARG A 65 -13.57 -12.06 2.59
CA ARG A 65 -14.29 -13.34 2.61
C ARG A 65 -13.38 -14.43 3.14
N TRP A 66 -13.99 -15.44 3.76
CA TRP A 66 -13.29 -16.65 4.15
C TRP A 66 -13.18 -17.59 2.95
N VAL A 67 -12.00 -18.16 2.79
CA VAL A 67 -11.71 -19.19 1.79
C VAL A 67 -11.24 -20.42 2.54
N GLU A 68 -11.95 -21.52 2.38
CA GLU A 68 -11.54 -22.80 2.96
C GLU A 68 -10.17 -23.19 2.41
N SER A 69 -9.31 -23.67 3.31
CA SER A 69 -8.03 -24.23 2.93
C SER A 69 -8.17 -25.75 2.88
N SER A 70 -7.63 -26.40 1.86
CA SER A 70 -7.53 -27.86 1.78
C SER A 70 -6.66 -28.45 2.91
N SER A 71 -5.80 -27.63 3.50
CA SER A 71 -4.95 -27.99 4.64
C SER A 71 -4.69 -26.74 5.48
N GLY A 72 -5.27 -26.66 6.69
CA GLY A 72 -5.05 -25.58 7.64
C GLY A 72 -6.26 -24.67 7.86
N PRO A 73 -6.10 -23.59 8.65
CA PRO A 73 -7.20 -22.69 8.97
C PRO A 73 -7.70 -21.95 7.72
N PRO A 74 -8.98 -21.52 7.73
CA PRO A 74 -9.54 -20.75 6.63
C PRO A 74 -8.78 -19.43 6.45
N ARG A 75 -8.60 -19.03 5.19
CA ARG A 75 -7.86 -17.83 4.81
C ARG A 75 -8.81 -16.65 4.61
N LYS A 76 -8.39 -15.46 5.04
CA LYS A 76 -9.13 -14.22 4.77
C LYS A 76 -8.56 -13.54 3.53
N TYR A 77 -9.32 -13.55 2.45
CA TYR A 77 -8.97 -12.77 1.26
C TYR A 77 -9.64 -11.41 1.35
N PHE A 78 -8.83 -10.35 1.30
CA PHE A 78 -9.28 -8.97 1.38
C PHE A 78 -9.58 -8.41 0.00
N SER A 79 -10.61 -7.58 -0.08
CA SER A 79 -11.01 -6.85 -1.29
C SER A 79 -11.48 -5.45 -0.93
N MET A 80 -11.41 -4.52 -1.89
CA MET A 80 -11.95 -3.18 -1.71
C MET A 80 -13.47 -3.16 -1.82
N THR A 81 -14.09 -2.34 -0.99
CA THR A 81 -15.49 -1.95 -1.13
C THR A 81 -15.62 -0.79 -2.14
N ASP A 82 -16.84 -0.42 -2.53
CA ASP A 82 -17.06 0.77 -3.38
C ASP A 82 -16.55 2.07 -2.72
N LYS A 83 -16.66 2.15 -1.39
CA LYS A 83 -16.10 3.24 -0.57
C LYS A 83 -14.58 3.22 -0.63
N GLY A 84 -13.97 2.04 -0.50
CA GLY A 84 -12.53 1.83 -0.64
C GLY A 84 -12.00 2.23 -2.00
N GLU A 85 -12.70 1.85 -3.08
CA GLU A 85 -12.37 2.22 -4.45
C GLU A 85 -12.41 3.73 -4.68
N THR A 86 -13.38 4.43 -4.08
CA THR A 86 -13.46 5.90 -4.16
C THR A 86 -12.31 6.56 -3.41
N PHE A 87 -12.04 6.11 -2.18
CA PHE A 87 -10.91 6.56 -1.39
C PHE A 87 -9.56 6.30 -2.07
N TYR A 88 -9.41 5.13 -2.71
CA TYR A 88 -8.22 4.77 -3.47
C TYR A 88 -7.96 5.75 -4.62
N ARG A 89 -8.99 6.13 -5.39
CA ARG A 89 -8.85 7.09 -6.49
C ARG A 89 -8.36 8.46 -6.02
N GLU A 90 -8.80 8.92 -4.86
CA GLU A 90 -8.33 10.18 -4.26
C GLU A 90 -6.85 10.08 -3.82
N LEU A 91 -6.46 8.96 -3.21
CA LEU A 91 -5.06 8.70 -2.88
C LEU A 91 -4.18 8.59 -4.12
N GLU A 92 -4.67 7.96 -5.19
CA GLU A 92 -3.95 7.82 -6.45
C GLU A 92 -3.71 9.19 -7.11
N SER A 93 -4.73 10.06 -7.12
CA SER A 93 -4.56 11.45 -7.60
C SER A 93 -3.49 12.18 -6.77
N THR A 94 -3.60 12.11 -5.44
CA THR A 94 -2.67 12.75 -4.51
C THR A 94 -1.24 12.25 -4.72
N TRP A 95 -1.05 10.94 -4.90
CA TRP A 95 0.24 10.34 -5.16
C TRP A 95 0.85 10.84 -6.48
N ASN A 96 0.05 10.86 -7.55
CA ASN A 96 0.52 11.32 -8.86
C ASN A 96 0.95 12.79 -8.81
N GLU A 97 0.18 13.65 -8.15
CA GLU A 97 0.52 15.06 -7.92
C GLU A 97 1.83 15.20 -7.14
N LEU A 98 1.97 14.48 -6.02
CA LEU A 98 3.17 14.51 -5.18
C LEU A 98 4.41 14.01 -5.93
N ALA A 99 4.30 12.86 -6.61
CA ALA A 99 5.40 12.27 -7.36
C ALA A 99 5.87 13.21 -8.47
N ASN A 100 4.92 13.83 -9.20
CA ASN A 100 5.23 14.82 -10.23
C ASN A 100 5.93 16.06 -9.64
N ALA A 101 5.43 16.60 -8.53
CA ALA A 101 6.05 17.76 -7.88
C ALA A 101 7.48 17.46 -7.40
N VAL A 102 7.69 16.30 -6.76
CA VAL A 102 9.02 15.85 -6.33
C VAL A 102 9.95 15.67 -7.54
N HIS A 103 9.46 15.04 -8.60
CA HIS A 103 10.24 14.83 -9.82
C HIS A 103 10.66 16.16 -10.45
N GLN A 104 9.74 17.12 -10.60
CA GLN A 104 10.04 18.45 -11.14
C GLN A 104 11.12 19.18 -10.34
N LEU A 105 11.01 19.19 -9.01
CA LEU A 105 11.97 19.88 -8.14
C LEU A 105 13.34 19.21 -8.09
N THR A 106 13.41 17.89 -8.24
CA THR A 106 14.67 17.13 -8.14
C THR A 106 15.41 16.96 -9.46
N GLN A 107 14.74 17.20 -10.60
CA GLN A 107 15.31 17.09 -11.95
C GLN A 107 15.74 18.45 -12.56
N GLN A 108 15.41 19.59 -11.95
CA GLN A 108 15.64 20.93 -12.55
C GLN A 108 17.11 21.44 -12.59
N ASN A 109 18.13 20.62 -12.34
CA ASN A 109 19.54 21.04 -12.34
C ASN A 109 20.41 20.41 -13.44
N SER A 110 19.85 20.14 -14.63
CA SER A 110 20.63 19.70 -15.80
C SER A 110 20.46 20.63 -17.00
N ALA A 111 20.67 21.93 -16.80
CA ALA A 111 21.01 22.82 -17.90
C ALA A 111 22.54 23.04 -17.86
N PRO A 112 23.32 22.53 -18.82
CA PRO A 112 24.70 22.97 -18.99
C PRO A 112 24.69 24.45 -19.39
N LEU A 113 25.48 25.27 -18.70
CA LEU A 113 25.93 26.56 -19.20
C LEU A 113 26.87 26.37 -20.40
#